data_AF-A0A7Y4X932-F1
#
_entry.id   AF-A0A7Y4X932-F1
#
_cell.length_a   1.000
_cell.length_b   1.000
_cell.length_c   1.000
_cell.angle_alpha   90.00
_cell.angle_beta   90.00
_cell.angle_gamma   90.00
#
_symmetry.space_group_name_H-M   'P 1'
#
loop_
_entity.id
_entity.type
_entity.pdbx_description
1 polymer ?
#
loop_
_entity_poly.entity_id
_entity_poly.type
_entity_poly.pdbx_seq_one_letter_code
_entity_poly.pdbx_strand_id
1 'polypeptide(L)'
;MPDALEAVQQAATLEPQNLELRAQLACIEADAGKSADAQARLVELRKQGIPQYRLATLYAALGDKEQAIVALTQAVDKHEPGVVWLKVDPQMNLLRNDQRFKELLKPIGLP
;
A
#
# COMPACT_ATOMS: atom_id res chain seq x y z
N MET A 1 -22.87 3.66 -11.89
CA MET A 1 -21.53 4.21 -11.59
C MET A 1 -20.53 3.25 -12.20
N PRO A 2 -19.51 3.71 -12.94
CA PRO A 2 -18.47 2.82 -13.45
C PRO A 2 -17.80 2.09 -12.28
N ASP A 3 -17.30 0.88 -12.54
CA ASP A 3 -16.59 0.07 -11.57
C ASP A 3 -15.38 0.87 -11.03
N ALA A 4 -15.08 0.76 -9.72
CA ALA A 4 -14.01 1.52 -9.08
C ALA A 4 -12.64 1.29 -9.76
N LEU A 5 -12.47 0.09 -10.32
CA LEU A 5 -11.31 -0.29 -11.12
C LEU A 5 -11.23 0.46 -12.46
N GLU A 6 -12.35 0.63 -13.16
CA GLU A 6 -12.39 1.28 -14.47
C GLU A 6 -12.03 2.77 -14.36
N ALA A 7 -12.57 3.45 -13.34
CA ALA A 7 -12.28 4.86 -13.09
C ALA A 7 -10.79 5.10 -12.75
N VAL A 8 -10.21 4.29 -11.88
CA VAL A 8 -8.78 4.42 -11.50
C VAL A 8 -7.86 4.01 -12.66
N GLN A 9 -8.23 3.01 -13.46
CA GLN A 9 -7.44 2.62 -14.63
C GLN A 9 -7.40 3.74 -15.69
N GLN A 10 -8.54 4.41 -15.94
CA GLN A 10 -8.58 5.58 -16.83
C GLN A 10 -7.70 6.70 -16.29
N ALA A 11 -7.81 7.02 -15.01
CA ALA A 11 -7.01 8.06 -14.38
C ALA A 11 -5.49 7.75 -14.45
N ALA A 12 -5.09 6.51 -14.18
CA ALA A 12 -3.69 6.08 -14.28
C ALA A 12 -3.14 6.13 -15.72
N THR A 13 -4.02 6.01 -16.71
CA THR A 13 -3.66 6.17 -18.14
C THR A 13 -3.43 7.63 -18.50
N LEU A 14 -4.22 8.54 -17.92
CA LEU A 14 -4.10 9.99 -18.13
C LEU A 14 -2.87 10.57 -17.40
N GLU A 15 -2.50 9.99 -16.26
CA GLU A 15 -1.36 10.43 -15.45
C GLU A 15 -0.32 9.30 -15.25
N PRO A 16 0.40 8.87 -16.30
CA PRO A 16 1.30 7.71 -16.23
C PRO A 16 2.50 7.89 -15.28
N GLN A 17 2.83 9.13 -14.94
CA GLN A 17 3.93 9.48 -14.02
C GLN A 17 3.47 9.59 -12.56
N ASN A 18 2.17 9.55 -12.29
CA ASN A 18 1.63 9.66 -10.94
C ASN A 18 1.76 8.31 -10.21
N LEU A 19 2.87 8.16 -9.45
CA LEU A 19 3.17 6.93 -8.71
C LEU A 19 2.10 6.58 -7.68
N GLU A 20 1.51 7.60 -7.07
CA GLU A 20 0.46 7.47 -6.06
C GLU A 20 -0.79 6.83 -6.66
N LEU A 21 -1.26 7.38 -7.78
CA LEU A 21 -2.42 6.85 -8.50
C LEU A 21 -2.18 5.43 -9.01
N ARG A 22 -0.96 5.15 -9.46
CA ARG A 22 -0.56 3.80 -9.88
C ARG A 22 -0.51 2.82 -8.70
N ALA A 23 -0.11 3.24 -7.51
CA ALA A 23 -0.17 2.40 -6.31
C ALA A 23 -1.62 2.10 -5.90
N GLN A 24 -2.51 3.09 -5.99
CA GLN A 24 -3.94 2.88 -5.73
C GLN A 24 -4.55 1.89 -6.72
N LEU A 25 -4.21 1.99 -8.01
CA LEU A 25 -4.60 1.00 -9.01
C LEU A 25 -4.09 -0.39 -8.64
N ALA A 26 -2.83 -0.51 -8.21
CA ALA A 26 -2.27 -1.79 -7.78
C ALA A 26 -3.05 -2.42 -6.63
N CYS A 27 -3.45 -1.63 -5.63
CA CYS A 27 -4.24 -2.12 -4.50
C CYS A 27 -5.63 -2.58 -4.95
N ILE A 28 -6.31 -1.81 -5.81
CA ILE A 28 -7.62 -2.18 -6.34
C ILE A 28 -7.52 -3.45 -7.21
N GLU A 29 -6.46 -3.60 -8.00
CA GLU A 29 -6.18 -4.82 -8.75
C GLU A 29 -6.01 -6.03 -7.82
N ALA A 30 -5.25 -5.88 -6.73
CA ALA A 30 -5.07 -6.93 -5.73
C ALA A 30 -6.41 -7.31 -5.07
N ASP A 31 -7.19 -6.32 -4.63
CA ASP A 31 -8.51 -6.52 -4.00
C ASP A 31 -9.51 -7.17 -4.97
N ALA A 32 -9.41 -6.87 -6.26
CA ALA A 32 -10.21 -7.48 -7.33
C ALA A 32 -9.75 -8.88 -7.75
N GLY A 33 -8.75 -9.46 -7.06
CA GLY A 33 -8.20 -10.79 -7.37
C GLY A 33 -7.28 -10.81 -8.59
N LYS A 34 -6.94 -9.65 -9.17
CA LYS A 34 -5.96 -9.50 -10.26
C LYS A 34 -4.53 -9.43 -9.69
N SER A 35 -4.16 -10.42 -8.87
CA SER A 35 -2.89 -10.42 -8.14
C SER A 35 -1.68 -10.37 -9.07
N ALA A 36 -1.76 -10.93 -10.28
CA ALA A 36 -0.68 -10.88 -11.26
C ALA A 36 -0.39 -9.44 -11.74
N ASP A 37 -1.44 -8.67 -12.06
CA ASP A 37 -1.31 -7.27 -12.51
C ASP A 37 -0.76 -6.40 -11.36
N ALA A 38 -1.30 -6.59 -10.16
CA ALA A 38 -0.85 -5.89 -8.96
C ALA A 38 0.62 -6.20 -8.63
N GLN A 39 1.07 -7.45 -8.75
CA GLN A 39 2.47 -7.84 -8.56
C GLN A 39 3.39 -7.22 -9.61
N ALA A 40 3.00 -7.22 -10.88
CA ALA A 40 3.78 -6.58 -11.94
C ALA A 40 3.94 -5.08 -11.67
N ARG A 41 2.86 -4.42 -11.23
CA ARG A 41 2.87 -3.00 -10.87
C ARG A 41 3.71 -2.73 -9.63
N LEU A 42 3.66 -3.59 -8.61
CA LEU A 42 4.51 -3.51 -7.42
C LEU A 42 5.99 -3.47 -7.80
N VAL A 43 6.42 -4.38 -8.68
CA VAL A 43 7.82 -4.45 -9.12
C VAL A 43 8.26 -3.14 -9.77
N GLU A 44 7.41 -2.56 -10.61
CA GLU A 44 7.71 -1.30 -11.28
C GLU A 44 7.75 -0.11 -10.31
N LEU A 45 6.74 0.01 -9.45
CA LEU A 45 6.66 1.09 -8.45
C LEU A 45 7.84 1.05 -7.48
N ARG A 46 8.29 -0.15 -7.10
CA ARG A 46 9.48 -0.34 -6.27
C ARG A 46 10.74 0.18 -6.95
N LYS A 47 10.92 -0.07 -8.26
CA LYS A 47 12.07 0.45 -9.04
C LYS A 47 12.04 1.97 -9.16
N GLN A 48 10.85 2.55 -9.24
CA GLN A 48 10.64 3.99 -9.38
C GLN A 48 10.75 4.75 -8.05
N GLY A 49 10.97 4.06 -6.92
CA GLY A 49 11.23 4.70 -5.63
C GLY A 49 9.99 5.30 -4.95
N ILE A 50 8.83 4.66 -5.09
CA ILE A 50 7.63 5.06 -4.35
C ILE A 50 7.84 4.97 -2.82
N PRO A 51 7.15 5.81 -2.00
CA PRO A 51 7.22 5.71 -0.54
C PRO A 51 6.99 4.30 0.02
N GLN A 52 7.72 3.96 1.09
CA GLN A 52 7.63 2.66 1.74
C GLN A 52 6.24 2.37 2.29
N TYR A 53 5.54 3.40 2.76
CA TYR A 53 4.15 3.27 3.19
C TYR A 53 3.25 2.71 2.07
N ARG A 54 3.45 3.16 0.82
CA ARG A 54 2.66 2.67 -0.32
C ARG A 54 3.03 1.25 -0.73
N LEU A 55 4.31 0.90 -0.65
CA LEU A 55 4.73 -0.50 -0.80
C LEU A 55 4.08 -1.38 0.26
N ALA A 56 4.05 -0.94 1.53
CA ALA A 56 3.40 -1.66 2.62
C ALA A 56 1.91 -1.90 2.35
N THR A 57 1.17 -0.88 1.90
CA THR A 57 -0.25 -1.03 1.55
C THR A 57 -0.47 -2.05 0.43
N LEU A 58 0.41 -2.08 -0.58
CA LEU A 58 0.25 -2.99 -1.72
C LEU A 58 0.66 -4.42 -1.36
N TYR A 59 1.72 -4.62 -0.59
CA TYR A 59 2.05 -5.93 -0.04
C TYR A 59 0.91 -6.48 0.82
N ALA A 60 0.29 -5.63 1.64
CA ALA A 60 -0.85 -6.04 2.46
C ALA A 60 -2.07 -6.43 1.62
N ALA A 61 -2.38 -5.65 0.57
CA ALA A 61 -3.45 -5.98 -0.40
C ALA A 61 -3.20 -7.32 -1.11
N LEU A 62 -1.94 -7.63 -1.42
CA LEU A 62 -1.51 -8.90 -2.00
C LEU A 62 -1.47 -10.06 -0.99
N GLY A 63 -1.73 -9.81 0.29
CA GLY A 63 -1.63 -10.80 1.37
C GLY A 63 -0.20 -11.12 1.83
N ASP A 64 0.81 -10.42 1.31
CA ASP A 64 2.22 -10.58 1.72
C ASP A 64 2.48 -9.79 3.00
N LYS A 65 2.07 -10.41 4.10
CA LYS A 65 2.19 -9.88 5.45
C LYS A 65 3.64 -9.56 5.85
N GLU A 66 4.59 -10.40 5.46
CA GLU A 66 5.99 -10.23 5.85
C GLU A 66 6.61 -9.01 5.18
N GLN A 67 6.44 -8.87 3.86
CA GLN A 67 6.95 -7.69 3.16
C GLN A 67 6.20 -6.42 3.56
N ALA A 68 4.91 -6.51 3.86
CA ALA A 68 4.14 -5.38 4.36
C ALA A 68 4.70 -4.84 5.68
N ILE A 69 5.04 -5.72 6.65
CA ILE A 69 5.66 -5.32 7.91
C ILE A 69 7.04 -4.73 7.68
N VAL A 70 7.88 -5.34 6.83
CA VAL A 70 9.23 -4.80 6.54
C VAL A 70 9.16 -3.40 5.95
N ALA A 71 8.32 -3.19 4.93
CA ALA A 71 8.13 -1.88 4.32
C ALA A 71 7.55 -0.88 5.32
N LEU A 72 6.62 -1.32 6.17
CA LEU A 72 6.01 -0.45 7.16
C LEU A 72 7.01 0.02 8.22
N THR A 73 7.86 -0.88 8.73
CA THR A 73 8.94 -0.51 9.65
C THR A 73 9.82 0.59 9.06
N GLN A 74 10.22 0.44 7.80
CA GLN A 74 11.02 1.47 7.11
C GLN A 74 10.27 2.79 6.95
N ALA A 75 8.96 2.76 6.72
CA ALA A 75 8.14 3.96 6.62
C ALA A 75 8.05 4.70 7.96
N VAL A 76 7.90 3.95 9.07
CA VAL A 76 7.89 4.50 10.43
C VAL A 76 9.23 5.11 10.79
N ASP A 77 10.33 4.39 10.55
CA ASP A 77 11.69 4.87 10.84
C ASP A 77 11.99 6.19 10.08
N LYS A 78 11.53 6.28 8.84
CA LYS A 78 11.68 7.47 7.99
C LYS A 78 10.65 8.58 8.27
N HIS A 79 9.71 8.35 9.18
CA HIS A 79 8.61 9.28 9.46
C HIS A 79 7.86 9.68 8.18
N GLU A 80 7.63 8.73 7.27
CA GLU A 80 6.93 9.01 6.02
C GLU A 80 5.52 9.54 6.31
N PRO A 81 5.03 10.59 5.61
CA PRO A 81 3.73 11.20 5.91
C PRO A 81 2.55 10.21 5.92
N GLY A 82 2.64 9.13 5.14
CA GLY A 82 1.60 8.11 5.06
C GLY A 82 1.33 7.37 6.37
N VAL A 83 2.32 7.29 7.28
CA VAL A 83 2.19 6.51 8.53
C VAL A 83 1.10 7.03 9.47
N VAL A 84 0.65 8.28 9.31
CA VAL A 84 -0.46 8.85 10.07
C VAL A 84 -1.78 8.11 9.83
N TRP A 85 -1.91 7.42 8.70
CA TRP A 85 -3.12 6.69 8.32
C TRP A 85 -3.17 5.25 8.83
N LEU A 86 -2.13 4.76 9.49
CA LEU A 86 -1.97 3.34 9.84
C LEU A 86 -3.15 2.71 10.56
N LYS A 87 -3.82 3.48 11.43
CA LYS A 87 -4.97 2.98 12.19
C LYS A 87 -6.25 2.90 11.39
N VAL A 88 -6.39 3.65 10.31
CA VAL A 88 -7.65 3.78 9.58
C VAL A 88 -7.58 3.23 8.16
N ASP A 89 -6.38 3.03 7.62
CA ASP A 89 -6.19 2.45 6.30
C ASP A 89 -6.74 1.02 6.25
N PRO A 90 -7.73 0.72 5.38
CA PRO A 90 -8.30 -0.61 5.23
C PRO A 90 -7.27 -1.68 4.83
N GLN A 91 -6.23 -1.30 4.08
CA GLN A 91 -5.19 -2.25 3.67
C GLN A 91 -4.40 -2.80 4.87
N MET A 92 -4.42 -2.10 6.00
CA MET A 92 -3.77 -2.55 7.23
C MET A 92 -4.59 -3.61 7.99
N ASN A 93 -5.82 -3.93 7.56
CA ASN A 93 -6.70 -4.87 8.25
C ASN A 93 -6.05 -6.24 8.48
N LEU A 94 -5.30 -6.75 7.49
CA LEU A 94 -4.56 -8.01 7.58
C LEU A 94 -3.47 -7.99 8.68
N LEU A 95 -2.95 -6.80 9.01
CA LEU A 95 -1.83 -6.61 9.93
C LEU A 95 -2.27 -6.27 11.36
N ARG A 96 -3.52 -5.84 11.58
CA ARG A 96 -3.99 -5.32 12.89
C ARG A 96 -3.78 -6.27 14.07
N ASN A 97 -3.82 -7.57 13.83
CA ASN A 97 -3.61 -8.59 14.85
C ASN A 97 -2.14 -9.02 15.00
N ASP A 98 -1.24 -8.58 14.12
CA ASP A 98 0.19 -8.86 14.24
C ASP A 98 0.81 -8.04 15.37
N GLN A 99 1.57 -8.70 16.23
CA GLN A 99 2.25 -8.05 17.35
C GLN A 99 3.26 -7.00 16.88
N ARG A 100 3.97 -7.25 15.78
CA ARG A 100 4.94 -6.32 15.18
C ARG A 100 4.24 -5.06 14.67
N PHE A 101 3.05 -5.20 14.09
CA PHE A 101 2.24 -4.04 13.67
C PHE A 101 1.85 -3.17 14.87
N LYS A 102 1.39 -3.78 15.97
CA LYS A 102 1.05 -3.04 17.20
C LYS A 102 2.26 -2.33 17.79
N GLU A 103 3.45 -2.90 17.68
CA GLU A 103 4.69 -2.27 18.12
C GLU A 103 5.06 -1.05 17.30
N LEU A 104 4.79 -1.07 15.99
CA LEU A 104 5.00 0.07 15.08
C LEU A 104 4.10 1.28 15.38
N LEU A 105 2.96 1.09 16.05
CA LEU A 105 2.06 2.19 16.42
C LEU A 105 2.55 3.01 17.62
N LYS A 106 3.32 2.38 18.53
CA LYS A 106 3.83 3.02 19.76
C LYS A 106 4.66 4.28 19.51
N PRO A 107 5.69 4.29 18.63
CA PRO A 107 6.50 5.48 18.40
C PRO A 107 5.72 6.64 17.76
N ILE A 108 4.56 6.36 17.16
CA ILE A 108 3.71 7.35 16.46
C ILE A 108 2.67 7.96 17.42
N GLY A 109 2.66 7.55 18.70
CA GLY A 109 1.69 8.03 19.69
C GLY A 109 0.27 7.51 19.45
N LEU A 110 0.14 6.41 18.70
CA LEU A 110 -1.13 5.79 18.38
C LEU A 110 -1.35 4.57 19.31
N PRO A 111 -2.29 4.61 20.28
CA PRO A 111 -2.54 3.51 21.23
C PRO A 111 -3.11 2.23 20.61
#